data_AF-A0A5D3E8C9-F1
#
_entry.id   AF-A0A5D3E8C9-F1
#
_cell.length_a   1.000
_cell.length_b   1.000
_cell.length_c   1.000
_cell.angle_alpha   90.00
_cell.angle_beta   90.00
_cell.angle_gamma   90.00
#
_symmetry.space_group_name_H-M   'P 1'
#
loop_
_entity.id
_entity.type
_entity.pdbx_description
1 polymer ?
#
loop_
_entity_poly.entity_id
_entity_poly.type
_entity_poly.pdbx_seq_one_letter_code
_entity_poly.pdbx_strand_id
1 'polypeptide(L)' 'MKTYDVIFNDSFDSNSKGIHGSIEECMNWIDNNRSDKSTYFGDYVGGTVSIVCEQTGKTVYEETIE' A
#
# COMPACT_ATOMS: atom_id res chain seq x y z
N MET A 1 15.90 -1.72 13.11
CA MET A 1 15.42 -1.96 11.74
C MET A 1 14.16 -1.14 11.55
N LYS A 2 13.95 -0.53 10.38
CA LYS A 2 12.68 0.12 10.06
C LYS A 2 11.71 -0.90 9.48
N THR A 3 10.44 -0.69 9.72
CA THR A 3 9.35 -1.48 9.15
C THR A 3 8.46 -0.57 8.32
N TYR A 4 7.85 -1.17 7.32
CA TYR A 4 7.03 -0.51 6.34
C TYR A 4 5.74 -1.28 6.18
N ASP A 5 4.70 -0.56 5.80
CA ASP A 5 3.42 -1.15 5.45
C ASP A 5 2.86 -0.53 4.18
N VAL A 6 1.96 -1.27 3.54
CA VAL A 6 1.21 -0.81 2.38
C VAL A 6 -0.09 -0.19 2.86
N ILE A 7 -0.31 1.07 2.50
CA ILE A 7 -1.51 1.83 2.83
C ILE A 7 -2.28 2.12 1.56
N PHE A 8 -3.57 1.80 1.57
CA PHE A 8 -4.55 2.14 0.56
C PHE A 8 -5.36 3.35 1.03
N ASN A 9 -5.59 4.32 0.15
CA ASN A 9 -6.40 5.49 0.46
C ASN A 9 -7.31 5.84 -0.72
N ASP A 10 -8.53 6.26 -0.45
CA ASP A 10 -9.36 7.00 -1.40
C ASP A 10 -9.97 8.24 -0.73
N SER A 11 -11.03 8.82 -1.29
CA SER A 11 -11.68 10.01 -0.71
C SER A 11 -12.48 9.73 0.57
N PHE A 12 -12.74 8.48 0.91
CA PHE A 12 -13.62 8.07 2.00
C PHE A 12 -12.90 7.29 3.09
N ASP A 13 -11.96 6.43 2.70
CA ASP A 13 -11.37 5.40 3.57
C ASP A 13 -9.85 5.31 3.43
N SER A 14 -9.24 4.74 4.47
CA SER A 14 -7.81 4.45 4.56
C SER A 14 -7.59 3.11 5.22
N ASN A 15 -6.87 2.21 4.55
CA ASN A 15 -6.65 0.85 5.02
C ASN A 15 -5.18 0.44 4.95
N SER A 16 -4.69 -0.06 6.08
CA SER A 16 -3.38 -0.67 6.24
C SER A 16 -3.43 -2.15 5.85
N LYS A 17 -2.42 -2.62 5.11
CA LYS A 17 -2.31 -4.03 4.71
C LYS A 17 -1.78 -4.92 5.83
N GLY A 18 -0.99 -4.36 6.75
CA GLY A 18 -0.42 -5.04 7.92
C GLY A 18 0.77 -5.95 7.59
N ILE A 19 1.64 -5.56 6.65
CA ILE A 19 2.84 -6.34 6.28
C ILE A 19 3.93 -6.23 7.36
N HIS A 20 4.16 -5.04 7.90
CA HIS A 20 5.21 -4.77 8.90
C HIS A 20 6.61 -5.23 8.48
N GLY A 21 6.93 -5.10 7.18
CA GLY A 21 8.10 -5.68 6.54
C GLY A 21 9.13 -4.64 6.08
N SER A 22 10.03 -5.08 5.21
CA SER A 22 10.92 -4.22 4.43
C SER A 22 10.19 -3.53 3.27
N ILE A 23 10.82 -2.51 2.68
CA ILE A 23 10.30 -1.85 1.46
C ILE A 23 10.15 -2.87 0.33
N GLU A 24 11.11 -3.80 0.20
CA GLU A 24 11.11 -4.83 -0.84
C GLU A 24 9.94 -5.79 -0.68
N GLU A 25 9.65 -6.26 0.54
CA GLU A 25 8.47 -7.10 0.81
C GLU A 25 7.16 -6.37 0.49
N CYS A 26 7.07 -5.08 0.81
CA CYS A 26 5.90 -4.27 0.49
C CYS A 26 5.74 -4.10 -1.03
N MET A 27 6.81 -3.80 -1.77
CA MET A 27 6.73 -3.68 -3.23
C MET A 27 6.43 -4.99 -3.91
N ASN A 28 7.08 -6.07 -3.49
CA ASN A 28 6.78 -7.40 -4.01
C ASN A 28 5.30 -7.76 -3.78
N TRP A 29 4.72 -7.40 -2.64
CA TRP A 29 3.30 -7.60 -2.41
C TRP A 29 2.44 -6.78 -3.37
N ILE A 30 2.73 -5.48 -3.55
CA ILE A 30 2.03 -4.62 -4.52
C ILE A 30 2.08 -5.20 -5.93
N ASP A 31 3.27 -5.58 -6.41
CA ASP A 31 3.46 -6.04 -7.78
C ASP A 31 2.76 -7.38 -8.07
N ASN A 32 2.68 -8.25 -7.07
CA ASN A 32 1.97 -9.53 -7.20
C ASN A 32 0.45 -9.40 -7.11
N ASN A 33 -0.09 -8.29 -6.61
CA ASN A 33 -1.53 -8.14 -6.32
C ASN A 33 -2.22 -7.01 -7.10
N ARG A 34 -1.48 -6.08 -7.72
CA ARG A 34 -2.04 -4.91 -8.43
C ARG A 34 -3.08 -5.23 -9.51
N SER A 35 -3.02 -6.44 -10.08
CA SER A 35 -3.96 -6.91 -11.11
C SER A 35 -5.16 -7.69 -10.55
N ASP A 36 -5.18 -8.01 -9.25
CA ASP A 36 -6.24 -8.77 -8.60
C ASP A 36 -7.28 -7.84 -7.97
N LYS A 37 -8.40 -7.65 -8.70
CA LYS A 37 -9.53 -6.82 -8.27
C LYS A 37 -10.36 -7.43 -7.13
N SER A 38 -10.03 -8.62 -6.65
CA SER A 38 -10.63 -9.18 -5.42
C SER A 38 -9.91 -8.73 -4.14
N THR A 39 -8.79 -8.01 -4.28
CA THR A 39 -8.04 -7.40 -3.17
C THR A 39 -8.41 -5.92 -3.00
N TYR A 40 -7.75 -5.22 -2.08
CA TYR A 40 -7.88 -3.76 -1.95
C TYR A 40 -7.58 -2.99 -3.25
N PHE A 41 -6.86 -3.55 -4.22
CA PHE A 41 -6.72 -2.93 -5.54
C PHE A 41 -8.05 -2.81 -6.33
N GLY A 42 -9.06 -3.61 -6.00
CA GLY A 42 -10.42 -3.47 -6.54
C GLY A 42 -11.24 -2.43 -5.79
N ASP A 43 -11.15 -2.42 -4.46
CA ASP A 43 -11.92 -1.52 -3.61
C ASP A 43 -11.46 -0.05 -3.74
N TYR A 44 -10.17 0.18 -3.98
CA TYR A 44 -9.55 1.51 -4.01
C TYR A 44 -9.24 2.05 -5.42
N VAL A 45 -9.95 1.58 -6.46
CA VAL A 45 -9.77 2.11 -7.83
C VAL A 45 -10.02 3.62 -7.87
N GLY A 46 -9.08 4.38 -8.45
CA GLY A 46 -9.08 5.84 -8.44
C GLY A 46 -8.49 6.48 -7.17
N GLY A 47 -8.21 5.67 -6.16
CA GLY A 47 -7.44 6.03 -4.97
C GLY A 47 -5.93 5.84 -5.18
N THR A 48 -5.19 5.69 -4.07
CA THR A 48 -3.75 5.45 -4.06
C THR A 48 -3.36 4.21 -3.27
N VAL A 49 -2.28 3.58 -3.70
CA VAL A 49 -1.50 2.63 -2.91
C VAL A 49 -0.16 3.28 -2.57
N SER A 50 0.29 3.15 -1.33
CA SER A 50 1.51 3.76 -0.85
C SER A 50 2.28 2.83 0.09
N ILE A 51 3.60 3.01 0.18
CA ILE A 51 4.43 2.36 1.22
C ILE A 51 4.83 3.42 2.23
N VAL A 52 4.51 3.17 3.50
CA VAL A 52 4.75 4.11 4.60
C VAL A 52 5.71 3.50 5.61
N CYS A 53 6.72 4.26 6.03
CA CYS A 53 7.61 3.90 7.14
C CYS A 53 6.86 4.05 8.47
N GLU A 54 6.63 2.95 9.18
CA GLU A 54 5.79 2.92 10.39
C GLU A 54 6.36 3.75 11.54
N GLN A 55 7.70 3.87 11.63
CA GLN A 55 8.33 4.65 12.69
C GLN A 55 8.23 6.17 12.47
N THR A 56 8.06 6.63 11.23
CA THR A 56 8.12 8.06 10.90
C THR A 56 6.85 8.57 10.23
N GLY A 57 5.91 7.70 9.84
CA GLY A 57 4.74 8.05 9.04
C GLY A 57 5.08 8.62 7.67
N LYS A 58 6.30 8.40 7.16
CA LYS A 58 6.74 8.97 5.88
C LYS A 58 6.42 8.00 4.75
N THR A 59 5.72 8.48 3.74
CA THR A 59 5.54 7.80 2.47
C THR A 59 6.87 7.73 1.72
N VAL A 60 7.25 6.54 1.27
CA VAL A 60 8.48 6.28 0.49
C VAL A 60 8.18 5.83 -0.94
N TYR A 61 6.93 5.45 -1.22
CA TYR A 61 6.41 5.13 -2.54
C TYR A 61 4.91 5.42 -2.55
N GLU A 62 4.38 5.90 -3.67
CA GLU A 62 2.95 6.14 -3.88
C GLU A 62 2.64 6.11 -5.38
N GLU A 63 1.50 5.52 -5.73
CA GLU A 63 0.91 5.60 -7.07
C GLU A 63 -0.62 5.56 -7.02
N THR A 64 -1.25 6.04 -8.08
CA THR A 64 -2.70 5.91 -8.30
C THR A 64 -3.04 4.50 -8.73
N ILE A 65 -4.16 3.97 -8.23
CA ILE A 65 -4.69 2.66 -8.63
C ILE A 65 -5.60 2.85 -9.84
N GLU A 66 -5.27 2.19 -10.95
CA GLU A 66 -6.08 2.15 -12.18
C GLU A 66 -7.20 1.09 -12.16
#